data_AF-A0A959VLN0-F1
#
_entry.id   AF-A0A959VLN0-F1
#
_cell.length_a   1.000
_cell.length_b   1.000
_cell.length_c   1.000
_cell.angle_alpha   90.00
_cell.angle_beta   90.00
_cell.angle_gamma   90.00
#
_symmetry.space_group_name_H-M   'P 1'
#
loop_
_entity.id
_entity.type
_entity.pdbx_description
1 polymer ?
#
loop_
_entity_poly.entity_id
_entity_poly.type
_entity_poly.pdbx_seq_one_letter_code
_entity_poly.pdbx_strand_id
1 'polypeptide(L)'
;GEIVSTDWAGLPAVVWWAILYLSVFTTAGTFFLLQFAALRLPASKVLAYNYLTPSFIILYEGLLGHGWASPVIAAGALVTVLGLVVLAFASDG
;
A
#
# COMPACT_ATOMS: atom_id res chain seq x y z
N GLY A 1 -10.23 -21.52 -20.19
CA GLY A 1 -10.27 -20.80 -18.91
C GLY A 1 -9.42 -21.54 -17.91
N GLU A 2 -8.13 -21.21 -17.82
CA GLU A 2 -7.13 -21.95 -17.02
C GLU A 2 -7.44 -21.96 -15.50
N ILE A 3 -8.21 -20.97 -15.03
CA ILE A 3 -8.68 -20.87 -13.65
C ILE A 3 -9.67 -22.00 -13.29
N VAL A 4 -10.49 -22.45 -14.24
CA VAL A 4 -11.50 -23.50 -14.01
C VAL A 4 -10.90 -24.90 -14.10
N SER A 5 -9.81 -25.07 -14.87
CA SER A 5 -9.08 -26.34 -14.98
C SER A 5 -8.08 -26.58 -13.84
N THR A 6 -7.91 -25.62 -12.94
CA THR A 6 -7.04 -25.77 -11.78
C THR A 6 -7.71 -26.71 -10.78
N ASP A 7 -6.98 -27.73 -10.32
CA ASP A 7 -7.46 -28.61 -9.25
C ASP A 7 -7.37 -27.91 -7.90
N TRP A 8 -8.43 -27.17 -7.56
CA TRP A 8 -8.54 -26.42 -6.31
C TRP A 8 -8.55 -27.33 -5.08
N ALA A 9 -9.08 -28.55 -5.20
CA ALA A 9 -9.21 -29.50 -4.10
C ALA A 9 -7.89 -30.24 -3.80
N GLY A 10 -7.01 -30.39 -4.79
CA GLY A 10 -5.67 -30.95 -4.63
C GLY A 10 -4.63 -30.00 -4.04
N LEU A 11 -4.97 -28.72 -3.81
CA LEU A 11 -4.02 -27.74 -3.28
C LEU A 11 -3.66 -28.02 -1.80
N PRO A 12 -2.39 -27.81 -1.41
CA PRO A 12 -1.96 -27.96 -0.02
C PRO A 12 -2.78 -27.12 0.95
N ALA A 13 -3.13 -27.68 2.12
CA ALA A 13 -3.96 -27.01 3.13
C ALA A 13 -3.40 -25.64 3.60
N VAL A 14 -2.07 -25.46 3.53
CA VAL A 14 -1.41 -24.18 3.84
C VAL A 14 -1.88 -23.03 2.96
N VAL A 15 -2.25 -23.30 1.70
CA VAL A 15 -2.75 -22.27 0.76
C VAL A 15 -4.06 -21.69 1.28
N TRP A 16 -4.97 -22.54 1.73
CA TRP A 16 -6.25 -22.13 2.29
C TRP A 16 -6.09 -21.35 3.60
N TRP A 17 -5.19 -21.80 4.47
CA TRP A 17 -4.87 -21.05 5.70
C TRP A 17 -4.22 -19.70 5.42
N ALA A 18 -3.32 -19.61 4.43
CA ALA A 18 -2.72 -18.35 4.02
C ALA A 18 -3.77 -17.38 3.44
N ILE A 19 -4.68 -17.87 2.59
CA ILE A 19 -5.79 -17.08 2.04
C ILE A 19 -6.69 -16.58 3.16
N LEU A 20 -7.08 -17.45 4.10
CA LEU A 20 -7.92 -17.09 5.24
C LEU A 20 -7.26 -16.01 6.10
N TYR A 21 -5.98 -16.21 6.45
CA TYR A 21 -5.22 -15.25 7.25
C TYR A 21 -5.12 -13.90 6.56
N LEU A 22 -4.73 -13.88 5.27
CA LEU A 22 -4.52 -12.65 4.52
C LEU A 22 -5.84 -11.91 4.30
N SER A 23 -6.92 -12.62 3.96
CA SER A 23 -8.23 -12.00 3.74
C SER A 23 -8.83 -11.41 5.03
N VAL A 24 -8.69 -12.10 6.17
CA VAL A 24 -9.29 -11.63 7.43
C VAL A 24 -8.43 -10.57 8.11
N PHE A 25 -7.17 -10.88 8.41
CA PHE A 25 -6.33 -9.98 9.19
C PHE A 25 -5.74 -8.85 8.34
N THR A 26 -5.20 -9.19 7.17
CA THR A 26 -4.51 -8.21 6.33
C THR A 26 -5.50 -7.37 5.53
N THR A 27 -6.54 -7.96 4.92
CA THR A 27 -7.51 -7.22 4.11
C THR A 27 -8.64 -6.63 4.95
N ALA A 28 -9.45 -7.46 5.63
CA ALA A 28 -10.61 -6.95 6.36
C ALA A 28 -10.20 -6.05 7.53
N GLY A 29 -9.15 -6.42 8.28
CA GLY A 29 -8.59 -5.57 9.34
C GLY A 29 -8.18 -4.18 8.84
N THR A 30 -7.38 -4.11 7.77
CA THR A 30 -6.95 -2.83 7.17
C THR A 30 -8.13 -2.05 6.61
N PHE A 31 -9.11 -2.73 6.00
CA PHE A 31 -10.30 -2.09 5.47
C PHE A 31 -11.14 -1.43 6.57
N PHE A 32 -11.38 -2.12 7.70
CA PHE A 32 -12.11 -1.53 8.82
C PHE A 32 -11.35 -0.37 9.47
N LEU A 33 -10.02 -0.48 9.61
CA LEU A 33 -9.17 0.62 10.08
C LEU A 33 -9.24 1.83 9.15
N LEU A 34 -9.18 1.61 7.83
CA LEU A 34 -9.30 2.66 6.83
C LEU A 34 -10.69 3.29 6.82
N GLN A 35 -11.76 2.49 6.94
CA GLN A 35 -13.12 3.02 7.04
C GLN A 35 -13.30 3.87 8.30
N PHE A 36 -12.79 3.40 9.44
CA PHE A 36 -12.78 4.16 10.67
C PHE A 36 -11.98 5.47 10.55
N ALA A 37 -10.80 5.40 9.92
CA ALA A 37 -9.97 6.56 9.66
C ALA A 37 -10.65 7.56 8.72
N ALA A 38 -11.31 7.10 7.65
CA ALA A 38 -12.01 7.94 6.68
C ALA A 38 -13.21 8.69 7.30
N LEU A 39 -13.83 8.14 8.35
CA LEU A 39 -14.89 8.81 9.09
C LEU A 39 -14.36 9.88 10.08
N ARG A 40 -13.06 9.87 10.40
CA ARG A 40 -12.44 10.77 11.39
C ARG A 40 -11.35 11.69 10.81
N LEU A 41 -10.82 11.41 9.63
CA LEU A 41 -9.74 12.14 8.98
C LEU A 41 -10.20 12.60 7.59
N PRO A 42 -9.93 13.85 7.20
CA PRO A 42 -10.30 14.39 5.90
C PRO A 42 -9.64 13.58 4.76
N ALA A 43 -10.37 13.35 3.67
CA ALA A 43 -9.98 12.52 2.51
C ALA A 43 -8.58 12.83 1.96
N SER A 44 -8.13 14.08 2.14
CA SER A 44 -6.77 14.56 1.91
C SER A 44 -5.67 13.65 2.49
N LYS A 45 -5.86 13.09 3.70
CA LYS A 45 -4.85 12.22 4.33
C LYS A 45 -4.85 10.79 3.80
N VAL A 46 -5.96 10.30 3.22
CA VAL A 46 -6.00 8.96 2.61
C VAL A 46 -5.31 8.97 1.24
N LEU A 47 -5.49 10.04 0.47
CA LEU A 47 -4.78 10.22 -0.81
C LEU A 47 -3.25 10.30 -0.60
N ALA A 48 -2.81 10.86 0.52
CA ALA A 48 -1.41 10.90 0.92
C ALA A 48 -0.75 9.52 0.98
N TYR A 49 -1.45 8.52 1.49
CA TYR A 49 -0.90 7.15 1.57
C TYR A 49 -0.64 6.54 0.18
N ASN A 50 -1.50 6.80 -0.81
CA ASN A 50 -1.26 6.34 -2.18
C ASN A 50 0.02 6.92 -2.78
N TYR A 51 0.30 8.18 -2.45
CA TYR A 51 1.47 8.90 -2.91
C TYR A 51 2.76 8.52 -2.17
N LEU A 52 2.66 8.07 -0.92
CA LEU A 52 3.80 7.61 -0.12
C LEU A 52 4.28 6.21 -0.53
N THR A 53 3.36 5.36 -1.01
CA THR A 53 3.63 3.97 -1.42
C THR A 53 4.76 3.85 -2.44
N PRO A 54 4.73 4.55 -3.60
CA PRO A 54 5.83 4.49 -4.57
C PRO A 54 7.16 5.03 -4.00
N SER A 55 7.14 6.02 -3.10
CA SER A 55 8.35 6.52 -2.45
C SER A 55 9.02 5.47 -1.56
N PHE A 56 8.24 4.72 -0.78
CA PHE A 56 8.75 3.61 0.03
C PHE A 56 9.32 2.48 -0.83
N ILE A 57 8.66 2.16 -1.95
CA ILE A 57 9.14 1.14 -2.90
C ILE A 57 10.51 1.53 -3.46
N ILE A 58 10.71 2.80 -3.86
CA ILE A 58 12.00 3.31 -4.36
C ILE A 58 13.09 3.19 -3.28
N LEU A 59 12.76 3.49 -2.03
CA LEU A 59 13.70 3.37 -0.91
C LEU A 59 14.12 1.91 -0.69
N TYR A 60 13.16 0.98 -0.69
CA TYR A 60 13.43 -0.45 -0.53
C TYR A 60 14.21 -1.04 -1.71
N GLU A 61 13.86 -0.70 -2.95
CA GLU A 61 14.59 -1.10 -4.16
C GLU A 61 16.06 -0.63 -4.13
N GLY A 62 16.29 0.61 -3.71
CA GLY A 62 17.64 1.16 -3.55
C GLY A 62 18.44 0.45 -2.45
N LEU A 63 17.81 0.16 -1.30
CA LEU A 63 18.43 -0.54 -0.17
C LEU A 63 18.71 -2.03 -0.47
N LEU A 64 17.86 -2.69 -1.26
CA LEU A 64 18.00 -4.09 -1.66
C LEU A 64 19.06 -4.28 -2.76
N GLY A 65 19.60 -3.20 -3.32
CA GLY A 65 20.72 -3.24 -4.27
C GLY A 65 20.31 -3.63 -5.70
N HIS A 66 19.01 -3.60 -6.03
CA HIS A 66 18.50 -3.89 -7.37
C HIS A 66 18.78 -2.78 -8.40
N GLY A 67 19.29 -1.64 -7.93
CA GLY A 67 19.57 -0.45 -8.72
C GLY A 67 18.79 0.74 -8.16
N TRP A 68 19.42 1.92 -8.15
CA TRP A 68 18.74 3.12 -7.69
C TRP A 68 17.70 3.55 -8.72
N ALA A 69 16.49 3.89 -8.26
CA ALA A 69 15.50 4.51 -9.13
C ALA A 69 16.10 5.76 -9.80
N SER A 70 15.77 5.97 -11.07
CA SER A 70 16.25 7.12 -11.83
C SER A 70 16.08 8.42 -11.03
N PRO A 71 17.07 9.33 -11.03
CA PRO A 71 17.03 10.58 -10.23
C PRO A 71 15.74 11.39 -10.43
N VAL A 72 15.14 11.31 -11.62
CA VAL A 72 13.86 11.95 -11.96
C VAL A 72 12.69 11.37 -11.15
N ILE A 73 12.68 10.06 -10.92
CA ILE A 73 11.64 9.36 -10.15
C ILE A 73 11.82 9.67 -8.65
N ALA A 74 13.06 9.72 -8.17
CA ALA A 74 13.38 10.13 -6.80
C ALA A 74 12.97 11.60 -6.52
N ALA A 75 13.20 12.50 -7.49
CA ALA A 75 12.75 13.89 -7.39
C ALA A 75 11.21 14.00 -7.35
N GLY A 76 10.50 13.25 -8.20
CA GLY A 76 9.04 13.18 -8.16
C GLY A 76 8.50 12.67 -6.82
N ALA A 77 9.12 11.60 -6.28
CA ALA A 77 8.80 11.09 -4.94
C ALA A 77 9.02 12.15 -3.84
N LEU A 78 10.15 12.88 -3.89
CA LEU A 78 10.44 13.98 -2.97
C LEU A 78 9.40 15.10 -3.02
N VAL A 79 9.03 15.56 -4.22
CA VAL A 79 7.99 16.59 -4.40
C VAL A 79 6.66 16.11 -3.83
N THR A 80 6.34 14.83 -4.03
CA THR A 80 5.10 14.26 -3.51
C THR A 80 5.12 14.20 -1.99
N VAL A 81 6.19 13.68 -1.37
CA VAL A 81 6.37 13.67 0.08
C VAL A 81 6.29 15.08 0.67
N LEU A 82 6.93 16.07 0.04
CA LEU A 82 6.84 17.47 0.49
C LEU A 82 5.40 18.01 0.40
N GLY A 83 4.68 17.72 -0.66
CA GLY A 83 3.26 18.08 -0.79
C GLY A 83 2.39 17.45 0.31
N LEU A 84 2.67 16.21 0.68
CA LEU A 84 1.96 15.53 1.78
C LEU A 84 2.32 16.09 3.14
N VAL A 85 3.58 16.47 3.35
CA VAL A 85 4.03 17.15 4.57
C VAL A 85 3.32 18.49 4.71
N VAL A 86 3.26 19.29 3.64
CA VAL A 86 2.50 20.55 3.62
C VAL A 86 1.02 20.31 3.91
N LEU A 87 0.39 19.30 3.31
CA LEU A 87 -1.00 18.94 3.57
C LEU A 87 -1.24 18.43 5.01
N ALA A 88 -0.26 17.75 5.61
CA ALA A 88 -0.33 17.28 6.99
C ALA A 88 -0.19 18.42 8.00
N PHE A 89 0.65 19.42 7.70
CA PHE A 89 0.89 20.59 8.56
C PHE A 89 -0.09 21.75 8.30
N ALA A 90 -0.66 21.85 7.10
CA ALA A 90 -1.86 22.62 6.84
C ALA A 90 -3.06 21.83 7.38
N SER A 91 -3.12 21.68 8.71
CA SER A 91 -4.35 21.23 9.36
C SER A 91 -5.42 22.26 9.05
N ASP A 92 -6.49 21.81 8.40
CA ASP A 92 -7.69 22.58 8.13
C ASP A 92 -8.04 23.47 9.32
N GLY A 93 -7.97 24.79 9.12
CA GLY A 93 -8.61 25.78 9.98
C GLY A 93 -10.11 25.86 9.69
#